data_AF-A0A383AR70-F1
#
_entry.id   AF-A0A383AR70-F1
#
_cell.length_a   1.000
_cell.length_b   1.000
_cell.length_c   1.000
_cell.angle_alpha   90.00
_cell.angle_beta   90.00
_cell.angle_gamma   90.00
#
_symmetry.space_group_name_H-M   'P 1'
#
loop_
_entity.id
_entity.type
_entity.pdbx_description
1 polymer ?
#
loop_
_entity_poly.entity_id
_entity_poly.type
_entity_poly.pdbx_seq_one_letter_code
_entity_poly.pdbx_strand_id
1 'polypeptide(L)'
;MTDAGLQVTVVSGGEYVPVIDDSGMEFVQLPAIRAEDRTFKTLVNMKGAQLSGALKEKRRNKLLNLFNEICPEILMIELFPFGRRQLEFEVLPLLDTANGADMRPVIVSSVRDILV
;
A
#
# COMPACT_ATOMS: atom_id res chain seq x y z
N MET A 1 -0.61 16.18 8.00
CA MET A 1 0.16 15.25 8.86
C MET A 1 1.58 15.77 9.03
N THR A 2 2.28 16.05 7.94
CA THR A 2 3.60 16.71 7.92
C THR A 2 3.59 18.09 8.61
N ASP A 3 2.58 18.93 8.35
CA ASP A 3 2.41 20.23 9.04
C ASP A 3 2.23 20.11 10.56
N ALA A 4 1.81 18.93 11.04
CA ALA A 4 1.69 18.63 12.46
C ALA A 4 3.00 18.06 13.06
N GLY A 5 4.09 18.04 12.29
CA GLY A 5 5.39 17.52 12.71
C GLY A 5 5.56 16.00 12.61
N LEU A 6 4.63 15.29 11.95
CA LEU A 6 4.73 13.84 11.78
C LEU A 6 5.69 13.49 10.65
N GLN A 7 6.54 12.48 10.88
CA GLN A 7 7.28 11.81 9.81
C GLN A 7 6.32 10.92 9.04
N VAL A 8 6.14 11.20 7.74
CA VAL A 8 5.17 10.50 6.90
C VAL A 8 5.92 9.77 5.79
N THR A 9 5.62 8.48 5.63
CA THR A 9 6.02 7.71 4.46
C THR A 9 4.78 7.22 3.72
N VAL A 10 4.69 7.52 2.42
CA VAL A 10 3.62 7.05 1.55
C VAL A 10 4.15 5.95 0.64
N VAL A 11 3.47 4.81 0.65
CA VAL A 11 3.81 3.66 -0.19
C VAL A 11 2.80 3.56 -1.33
N SER A 12 3.26 3.78 -2.57
CA SER A 12 2.40 3.70 -3.75
C SER A 12 2.53 2.36 -4.46
N GLY A 13 1.38 1.69 -4.65
CA GLY A 13 1.27 0.43 -5.39
C GLY A 13 0.98 0.58 -6.88
N GLY A 14 0.41 1.72 -7.27
CA GLY A 14 -0.05 2.01 -8.63
C GLY A 14 1.05 2.54 -9.54
N GLU A 15 0.67 3.07 -10.70
CA GLU A 15 1.59 3.84 -11.53
C GLU A 15 2.04 5.11 -10.81
N TYR A 16 3.32 5.47 -10.97
CA TYR A 16 3.81 6.75 -10.49
C TYR A 16 3.14 7.87 -11.29
N VAL A 17 2.56 8.84 -10.58
CA VAL A 17 1.91 10.00 -11.20
C VAL A 17 2.77 11.23 -10.88
N PRO A 18 3.28 11.97 -11.89
CA PRO A 18 4.18 13.12 -11.69
C PRO A 18 3.61 14.31 -10.90
N VAL A 19 2.32 14.28 -10.57
CA VAL A 19 1.60 15.35 -9.86
C VAL A 19 1.67 15.15 -8.34
N ILE A 20 2.30 14.08 -7.86
CA ILE A 20 2.46 13.85 -6.43
C ILE A 20 3.57 14.77 -5.93
N ASP A 21 3.17 15.83 -5.23
CA ASP A 21 4.07 16.63 -4.38
C ASP A 21 4.47 15.77 -3.18
N ASP A 22 5.73 15.37 -3.14
CA ASP A 22 6.34 14.60 -2.05
C ASP A 22 7.03 15.50 -1.02
N SER A 23 6.90 16.83 -1.12
CA SER A 23 7.52 17.73 -0.16
C SER A 23 7.05 17.46 1.27
N GLY A 24 8.03 17.20 2.15
CA GLY A 24 7.78 16.90 3.57
C GLY A 24 7.39 15.45 3.88
N MET A 25 7.35 14.55 2.90
CA MET A 25 7.13 13.11 3.13
C MET A 25 8.13 12.24 2.36
N GLU A 26 8.35 11.03 2.82
CA GLU A 26 9.06 10.02 2.04
C GLU A 26 8.07 9.30 1.11
N PHE A 27 8.38 9.23 -0.18
CA PHE A 27 7.55 8.51 -1.15
C PHE A 27 8.24 7.24 -1.64
N VAL A 28 7.64 6.08 -1.38
CA VAL A 28 8.17 4.77 -1.77
C VAL A 28 7.28 4.11 -2.81
N GLN A 29 7.83 3.93 -4.02
CA GLN A 29 7.14 3.26 -5.12
C GLN A 29 7.36 1.73 -5.06
N LEU A 30 6.26 0.95 -4.99
CA LEU A 30 6.30 -0.49 -5.22
C LEU A 30 6.34 -0.82 -6.72
N PRO A 31 6.75 -2.03 -7.13
CA PRO A 31 6.61 -2.50 -8.50
C PRO A 31 5.18 -2.30 -9.02
N ALA A 32 4.97 -1.34 -9.93
CA ALA A 32 3.65 -0.86 -10.29
C ALA A 32 2.74 -1.94 -10.89
N ILE A 33 1.49 -1.91 -10.45
CA ILE A 33 0.39 -2.70 -11.01
C ILE A 33 -0.82 -1.78 -11.20
N ARG A 34 -1.74 -2.18 -12.08
CA ARG A 34 -2.96 -1.41 -12.33
C ARG A 34 -4.15 -2.34 -12.54
N ALA A 35 -5.34 -1.78 -12.45
CA ALA A 35 -6.53 -2.45 -12.95
C ALA A 35 -6.42 -2.63 -14.48
N GLU A 36 -6.88 -3.78 -14.96
CA GLU A 36 -7.01 -4.07 -16.39
C GLU A 36 -7.96 -3.08 -17.06
N ASP A 37 -9.10 -2.85 -16.41
CA ASP A 37 -10.20 -2.01 -16.88
C ASP A 37 -10.89 -1.25 -15.72
N ARG A 38 -11.94 -0.50 -16.03
CA ARG A 38 -12.76 0.25 -15.06
C ARG A 38 -13.63 -0.63 -14.16
N THR A 39 -13.66 -1.95 -14.38
CA THR A 39 -14.38 -2.87 -13.48
C THR A 39 -13.53 -3.21 -12.25
N PHE A 40 -12.21 -2.93 -12.31
CA PHE A 40 -11.25 -3.19 -11.25
C PHE A 40 -11.23 -4.65 -10.79
N LYS A 41 -11.71 -5.60 -11.61
CA LYS A 41 -11.79 -7.03 -11.24
C LYS A 41 -10.44 -7.72 -11.34
N THR A 42 -9.65 -7.36 -12.35
CA THR A 42 -8.35 -7.97 -12.64
C THR A 42 -7.23 -6.94 -12.44
N LEU A 43 -6.17 -7.36 -11.78
CA LEU A 43 -4.92 -6.60 -11.72
C LEU A 43 -3.94 -7.14 -12.76
N VAL A 44 -3.30 -6.22 -13.48
CA VAL A 44 -2.28 -6.49 -14.48
C VAL A 44 -1.01 -5.71 -14.18
N ASN A 45 0.11 -6.22 -14.68
CA ASN A 45 1.36 -5.46 -14.67
C ASN A 45 1.31 -4.35 -15.74
N MET A 46 2.36 -3.54 -15.78
CA MET A 46 2.50 -2.44 -16.72
C MET A 46 2.42 -2.83 -18.21
N LYS A 47 2.67 -4.10 -18.54
CA LYS A 47 2.56 -4.63 -19.91
C LYS A 47 1.15 -5.20 -20.21
N GLY A 48 0.20 -5.08 -19.29
CA GLY A 48 -1.14 -5.65 -19.43
C GLY A 48 -1.23 -7.16 -19.19
N ALA A 49 -0.16 -7.81 -18.73
CA ALA A 49 -0.18 -9.23 -18.41
C ALA A 49 -0.61 -9.47 -16.96
N GLN A 50 -1.20 -10.64 -16.69
CA GLN A 50 -1.55 -11.06 -15.33
C GLN A 50 -0.35 -11.00 -14.38
N LEU A 51 -0.63 -10.74 -13.10
CA LEU A 51 0.40 -10.68 -12.07
C LEU A 51 1.03 -12.06 -11.86
N SER A 52 2.34 -12.16 -12.11
CA SER A 52 3.11 -13.36 -11.77
C SER A 52 3.27 -13.50 -10.24
N GLY A 53 3.46 -14.73 -9.77
CA GLY A 53 3.78 -15.00 -8.36
C GLY A 53 5.01 -14.22 -7.89
N ALA A 54 6.07 -14.21 -8.70
CA ALA A 54 7.29 -13.46 -8.41
C ALA A 54 7.06 -11.94 -8.25
N LEU A 55 6.15 -11.35 -9.03
CA LEU A 55 5.80 -9.94 -8.88
C LEU A 55 5.05 -9.67 -7.57
N LYS A 56 4.08 -10.54 -7.23
CA LYS A 56 3.35 -10.45 -5.95
C LYS A 56 4.29 -10.58 -4.75
N GLU A 57 5.19 -11.56 -4.79
CA GLU A 57 6.21 -11.77 -3.76
C GLU A 57 7.15 -10.57 -3.62
N LYS A 58 7.65 -10.04 -4.74
CA LYS A 58 8.52 -8.86 -4.73
C LYS A 58 7.84 -7.65 -4.09
N ARG A 59 6.55 -7.42 -4.38
CA ARG A 59 5.76 -6.34 -3.80
C ARG A 59 5.56 -6.55 -2.30
N ARG A 60 5.09 -7.72 -1.89
CA ARG A 60 4.89 -8.09 -0.48
C ARG A 60 6.18 -7.91 0.31
N ASN A 61 7.29 -8.50 -0.15
CA ASN A 61 8.56 -8.44 0.57
C ASN A 61 9.07 -7.00 0.70
N LYS A 62 8.94 -6.18 -0.36
CA LYS A 62 9.30 -4.76 -0.27
C LYS A 62 8.45 -4.01 0.77
N LEU A 63 7.15 -4.29 0.81
CA LEU A 63 6.23 -3.67 1.77
C LEU A 63 6.53 -4.07 3.23
N LEU A 64 6.79 -5.36 3.46
CA LEU A 64 7.13 -5.89 4.79
C LEU A 64 8.49 -5.39 5.28
N ASN A 65 9.50 -5.37 4.40
CA ASN A 65 10.82 -4.83 4.75
C ASN A 65 10.72 -3.35 5.15
N LEU A 66 9.98 -2.56 4.36
CA LEU A 66 9.79 -1.14 4.66
C LEU A 66 9.07 -0.93 6.00
N PHE A 67 8.04 -1.73 6.30
CA PHE A 67 7.37 -1.67 7.60
C PHE A 67 8.33 -1.93 8.76
N ASN A 68 9.18 -2.95 8.64
CA ASN A 68 10.16 -3.30 9.67
C ASN A 68 11.33 -2.31 9.77
N GLU A 69 11.67 -1.61 8.69
CA GLU A 69 12.70 -0.56 8.68
C GLU A 69 12.19 0.73 9.31
N ILE A 70 10.94 1.11 9.01
CA ILE A 70 10.32 2.35 9.52
C ILE A 70 9.88 2.19 10.97
N CYS A 71 9.40 1.01 11.37
CA CYS A 71 8.77 0.75 12.68
C CYS A 71 7.71 1.83 13.02
N PRO A 72 6.67 2.01 12.18
CA PRO A 72 5.75 3.13 12.33
C PRO A 72 4.91 3.00 13.61
N GLU A 73 4.54 4.13 14.22
CA GLU A 73 3.57 4.18 15.33
C GLU A 73 2.12 4.10 14.84
N ILE A 74 1.87 4.51 13.58
CA ILE A 74 0.56 4.49 12.93
C ILE A 74 0.72 3.85 11.55
N LEU A 75 -0.06 2.80 11.30
CA LEU A 75 -0.20 2.20 9.97
C LEU A 75 -1.56 2.59 9.39
N MET A 76 -1.53 3.46 8.38
CA MET A 76 -2.74 3.83 7.63
C MET A 76 -2.83 3.04 6.33
N ILE A 77 -3.99 2.43 6.08
CA ILE A 77 -4.28 1.71 4.84
C ILE A 77 -5.47 2.34 4.16
N GLU A 78 -5.39 2.59 2.86
CA GLU A 78 -6.52 3.13 2.11
C GLU A 78 -7.56 2.05 1.83
N LEU A 79 -8.81 2.35 2.19
CA LEU A 79 -10.03 1.61 1.89
C LEU A 79 -10.07 0.15 2.35
N PHE A 80 -9.01 -0.50 2.79
CA PHE A 80 -9.08 -1.87 3.29
C PHE A 80 -9.64 -1.90 4.74
N PRO A 81 -10.58 -2.79 5.09
CA PRO A 81 -11.15 -3.90 4.30
C PRO A 81 -12.43 -3.55 3.52
N PHE A 82 -12.82 -2.27 3.47
CA PHE A 82 -14.07 -1.79 2.86
C PHE A 82 -14.06 -1.69 1.33
N GLY A 83 -12.88 -1.66 0.72
CA GLY A 83 -12.65 -1.60 -0.71
C GLY A 83 -12.51 -2.98 -1.34
N ARG A 84 -12.03 -3.01 -2.58
CA ARG A 84 -11.83 -4.27 -3.29
C ARG A 84 -10.63 -5.04 -2.73
N ARG A 85 -10.79 -6.36 -2.62
CA ARG A 85 -9.87 -7.26 -1.91
C ARG A 85 -8.74 -7.85 -2.80
N GLN A 86 -8.46 -7.27 -3.98
CA GLN A 86 -7.43 -7.85 -4.86
C GLN A 86 -6.00 -7.72 -4.32
N LEU A 87 -5.75 -6.78 -3.41
CA LEU A 87 -4.44 -6.55 -2.79
C LEU A 87 -4.23 -7.34 -1.49
N GLU A 88 -5.13 -8.26 -1.14
CA GLU A 88 -4.99 -9.05 0.09
C GLU A 88 -3.68 -9.82 0.20
N PHE A 89 -3.12 -10.25 -0.94
CA PHE A 89 -1.85 -10.98 -0.97
C PHE A 89 -0.66 -10.19 -0.41
N GLU A 90 -0.76 -8.86 -0.35
CA GLU A 90 0.25 -7.98 0.26
C GLU A 90 -0.25 -7.27 1.53
N VAL A 91 -1.55 -6.94 1.61
CA VAL A 91 -2.14 -6.24 2.76
C VAL A 91 -2.31 -7.14 3.98
N LEU A 92 -2.81 -8.38 3.81
CA LEU A 92 -2.99 -9.28 4.96
C LEU A 92 -1.65 -9.61 5.64
N PRO A 93 -0.56 -9.98 4.92
CA PRO A 93 0.74 -10.18 5.54
C PRO A 93 1.29 -8.94 6.26
N LEU A 94 1.02 -7.74 5.75
CA LEU A 94 1.41 -6.49 6.41
C LEU A 94 0.65 -6.30 7.73
N LEU A 95 -0.66 -6.56 7.73
CA LEU A 95 -1.48 -6.49 8.94
C LEU A 95 -1.07 -7.54 9.97
N ASP A 96 -0.77 -8.76 9.55
CA ASP A 96 -0.28 -9.82 10.43
C ASP A 96 1.07 -9.42 11.06
N THR A 97 1.98 -8.87 10.26
CA THR A 97 3.28 -8.37 10.73
C THR A 97 3.10 -7.22 11.72
N ALA A 98 2.23 -6.26 11.42
CA ALA A 98 1.94 -5.14 12.29
C ALA A 98 1.30 -5.58 13.61
N ASN A 99 0.39 -6.55 13.58
CA ASN A 99 -0.24 -7.09 14.79
C ASN A 99 0.73 -7.88 15.67
N GLY A 100 1.76 -8.50 15.08
CA GLY A 100 2.78 -9.26 15.78
C GLY A 100 4.04 -8.47 16.17
N ALA A 101 4.11 -7.17 15.83
CA ALA A 101 5.27 -6.34 16.13
C ALA A 101 5.38 -6.05 17.65
N ASP A 102 6.62 -5.98 18.16
CA ASP A 102 6.88 -5.66 19.57
C ASP A 102 6.22 -4.33 19.98
N MET A 103 6.34 -3.33 19.09
CA MET A 103 5.63 -2.06 19.18
C MET A 103 4.50 -2.06 18.16
N ARG A 104 3.33 -2.56 18.57
CA ARG A 104 2.16 -2.64 17.69
C ARG A 104 1.67 -1.23 17.31
N PRO A 105 1.65 -0.86 16.02
CA PRO A 105 1.12 0.42 15.58
C PRO A 105 -0.39 0.52 15.80
N VAL A 106 -0.88 1.75 15.86
CA VAL A 106 -2.30 2.03 15.66
C VAL A 106 -2.61 1.81 14.17
N ILE A 107 -3.46 0.83 13.87
CA ILE A 107 -3.86 0.51 12.51
C ILE A 107 -5.16 1.25 12.20
N VAL A 108 -5.15 2.08 11.15
CA VAL A 108 -6.31 2.86 10.72
C VAL A 108 -6.61 2.65 9.24
N SER A 109 -7.89 2.74 8.88
CA SER A 109 -8.32 2.70 7.49
C SER A 109 -8.80 4.07 7.06
N SER A 110 -8.28 4.58 5.95
CA SER A 110 -8.84 5.77 5.31
C SER A 110 -10.05 5.38 4.47
N VAL A 111 -11.20 5.97 4.76
CA VAL A 111 -12.45 5.75 4.05
C VAL A 111 -12.83 7.02 3.30
N ARG A 112 -13.09 6.90 2.00
CA ARG A 112 -13.72 7.93 1.17
C ARG A 112 -15.14 7.50 0.82
N ASP A 113 -15.97 8.38 0.24
CA ASP A 113 -17.33 8.04 -0.22
C ASP A 113 -17.32 6.71 -0.98
N ILE A 114 -17.83 5.65 -0.34
CA ILE A 114 -17.75 4.30 -0.87
C ILE A 114 -18.90 4.11 -1.86
N LEU A 115 -18.64 4.38 -3.14
CA LEU A 115 -19.46 3.90 -4.25
C LEU A 115 -18.89 2.55 -4.68
N VAL A 116 -19.33 1.47 -4.03
CA VAL A 116 -18.94 0.08 -4.37
C VAL A 116 -19.73 -0.45 -5.57
#